data_AF-A0A923Q379-F1
#
_entry.id   AF-A0A923Q379-F1
#
_cell.length_a   1.000
_cell.length_b   1.000
_cell.length_c   1.000
_cell.angle_alpha   90.00
_cell.angle_beta   90.00
_cell.angle_gamma   90.00
#
_symmetry.space_group_name_H-M   'P 1'
#
loop_
_entity.id
_entity.type
_entity.pdbx_description
1 polymer ?
#
loop_
_entity_poly.entity_id
_entity_poly.type
_entity_poly.pdbx_seq_one_letter_code
_entity_poly.pdbx_strand_id
1 'polypeptide(L)'
;MLAAAADCVQRDGVRKLTMVDVATMSAVAKATLYNHFRTKNDLLAALVESRLVTLGESCADVARERGLQAALEAADAALAGGAALRTVGVDVAPGPSAATVRSPAPAASAAAAASSAACRPR
;
A
#
# COMPACT_ATOMS: atom_id res chain seq x y z
N MET A 1 8.94 -8.77 6.93
CA MET A 1 9.89 -7.63 6.86
C MET A 1 9.17 -6.28 7.00
N LEU A 2 8.11 -6.00 6.23
CA LEU A 2 7.42 -4.69 6.28
C LEU A 2 6.78 -4.36 7.65
N ALA A 3 6.17 -5.33 8.34
CA ALA A 3 5.65 -5.13 9.69
C ALA A 3 6.74 -4.70 10.67
N ALA A 4 7.88 -5.41 10.69
CA ALA A 4 9.03 -5.04 11.51
C ALA A 4 9.59 -3.66 11.13
N ALA A 5 9.66 -3.32 9.85
CA ALA A 5 10.06 -1.97 9.42
C ALA A 5 9.10 -0.89 9.96
N ALA A 6 7.78 -1.16 9.96
CA ALA A 6 6.78 -0.25 10.52
C ALA A 6 6.94 -0.08 12.03
N ASP A 7 7.29 -1.14 12.75
CA ASP A 7 7.53 -1.07 14.20
C ASP A 7 8.80 -0.26 14.51
N CYS A 8 9.90 -0.45 13.76
CA CYS A 8 11.09 0.38 13.91
C CYS A 8 10.79 1.86 13.66
N VAL A 9 10.06 2.16 12.58
CA VAL A 9 9.72 3.55 12.22
C VAL A 9 8.82 4.18 13.28
N GLN A 10 7.88 3.42 13.87
CA GLN A 10 7.03 3.92 14.95
C GLN A 10 7.81 4.19 16.24
N ARG A 11 8.79 3.34 16.57
CA ARG A 11 9.57 3.44 17.81
C ARG A 11 10.65 4.53 17.74
N ASP A 12 11.45 4.51 16.68
CA ASP A 12 12.70 5.28 16.62
C ASP A 12 12.68 6.39 15.56
N GLY A 13 11.65 6.41 14.69
CA GLY A 13 11.54 7.31 13.56
C GLY A 13 12.40 6.89 12.37
N VAL A 14 12.18 7.55 11.23
CA VAL A 14 12.83 7.21 9.94
C VAL A 14 14.33 7.48 9.93
N ARG A 15 14.79 8.48 10.71
CA ARG A 15 16.21 8.85 10.79
C ARG A 15 17.06 7.75 11.41
N LYS A 16 16.57 7.15 12.50
CA LYS A 16 17.29 6.10 13.25
C LYS A 16 17.11 4.70 12.67
N LEU A 17 16.16 4.50 11.75
CA LEU A 17 15.95 3.23 11.06
C LEU A 17 17.21 2.79 10.31
N THR A 18 17.73 1.61 10.64
CA THR A 18 18.78 0.94 9.84
C THR A 18 18.28 -0.36 9.22
N MET A 19 18.86 -0.75 8.09
CA MET A 19 18.58 -2.03 7.42
C MET A 19 18.95 -3.24 8.30
N VAL A 20 19.89 -3.06 9.24
CA VAL A 20 20.31 -4.12 10.17
C VAL A 20 19.26 -4.32 11.25
N ASP A 21 18.70 -3.24 11.80
CA ASP A 21 17.63 -3.32 12.81
C ASP A 21 16.41 -4.02 12.24
N VAL A 22 16.05 -3.70 10.99
CA VAL A 22 14.92 -4.34 10.31
C VAL A 22 15.18 -5.83 10.06
N ALA A 23 16.38 -6.20 9.63
CA ALA A 23 16.75 -7.62 9.47
C ALA A 23 16.64 -8.38 10.79
N THR A 24 17.13 -7.76 11.87
CA THR A 24 17.12 -8.31 13.23
C THR A 24 15.69 -8.49 13.74
N MET A 25 14.85 -7.45 13.64
CA MET A 25 13.47 -7.51 14.11
C MET A 25 12.57 -8.41 13.26
N SER A 26 12.88 -8.58 11.96
CA SER A 26 12.13 -9.50 11.10
C SER A 26 12.67 -10.93 11.13
N ALA A 27 13.71 -11.22 11.92
CA ALA A 27 14.36 -12.52 12.03
C ALA A 27 14.81 -13.09 10.66
N VAL A 28 15.24 -12.22 9.74
CA VAL A 28 15.74 -12.60 8.42
C VAL A 28 17.22 -12.32 8.31
N ALA A 29 17.92 -13.12 7.51
CA ALA A 29 19.31 -12.85 7.21
C ALA A 29 19.45 -11.49 6.48
N LYS A 30 20.54 -10.77 6.78
CA LYS A 30 20.87 -9.49 6.15
C LYS A 30 20.88 -9.62 4.62
N ALA A 31 21.49 -10.68 4.08
CA ALA A 31 21.52 -10.95 2.65
C ALA A 31 20.11 -11.05 2.02
N THR A 32 19.17 -11.72 2.70
CA THR A 32 17.78 -11.82 2.25
C THR A 32 17.12 -10.45 2.20
N LEU A 33 17.34 -9.61 3.21
CA LEU A 33 16.77 -8.25 3.22
C LEU A 33 17.32 -7.41 2.07
N TYR A 34 18.62 -7.44 1.80
CA TYR A 34 19.22 -6.69 0.69
C TYR A 34 18.81 -7.21 -0.69
N ASN A 35 18.44 -8.49 -0.81
CA ASN A 35 17.88 -9.05 -2.04
C ASN A 35 16.48 -8.51 -2.33
N HIS A 36 15.68 -8.21 -1.30
CA HIS A 36 14.36 -7.63 -1.46
C HIS A 36 14.38 -6.09 -1.56
N PHE A 37 15.24 -5.43 -0.78
CA PHE A 37 15.33 -3.97 -0.70
C PHE A 37 16.80 -3.54 -0.77
N ARG A 38 17.19 -2.90 -1.87
CA ARG A 38 18.59 -2.49 -2.08
C ARG A 38 18.97 -1.33 -1.17
N THR A 39 18.04 -0.42 -0.93
CA THR A 39 18.26 0.77 -0.10
C THR A 39 17.21 0.90 1.01
N LYS A 40 17.53 1.72 2.02
CA LYS A 40 16.57 2.12 3.06
C LYS A 40 15.34 2.81 2.44
N ASN A 41 15.54 3.58 1.38
CA ASN A 41 14.45 4.28 0.69
C ASN A 41 13.51 3.29 -0.02
N ASP A 42 14.03 2.23 -0.63
CA ASP A 42 13.19 1.19 -1.27
C ASP A 42 12.30 0.49 -0.23
N LEU A 43 12.87 0.18 0.94
CA LEU A 43 12.13 -0.40 2.05
C LEU A 43 11.03 0.54 2.56
N LEU A 44 11.35 1.82 2.73
CA LEU A 44 10.38 2.83 3.17
C LEU A 44 9.28 3.06 2.13
N ALA A 45 9.62 3.10 0.85
CA ALA A 45 8.66 3.21 -0.23
C ALA A 45 7.69 2.02 -0.24
N ALA A 46 8.21 0.79 -0.16
CA ALA A 46 7.39 -0.41 -0.08
C ALA A 46 6.50 -0.46 1.18
N LEU A 47 6.99 0.09 2.30
CA LEU A 47 6.21 0.21 3.53
C LEU A 47 5.04 1.20 3.36
N VAL A 48 5.29 2.36 2.73
CA VAL A 48 4.24 3.36 2.46
C VAL A 48 3.22 2.78 1.47
N GLU A 49 3.69 2.16 0.40
CA GLU A 49 2.82 1.53 -0.60
C GLU A 49 1.92 0.46 0.04
N SER A 50 2.49 -0.45 0.83
CA SER A 50 1.71 -1.46 1.55
C SER A 50 0.66 -0.83 2.47
N ARG A 51 0.99 0.28 3.15
CA ARG A 51 0.02 0.99 4.00
C ARG A 51 -1.09 1.66 3.20
N LEU A 52 -0.78 2.27 2.06
CA LEU A 52 -1.77 2.89 1.19
C LEU A 52 -2.73 1.86 0.59
N VAL A 53 -2.23 0.67 0.22
CA VAL A 53 -3.07 -0.44 -0.25
C VAL A 53 -4.07 -0.87 0.82
N THR A 54 -3.59 -1.18 2.03
CA THR A 54 -4.48 -1.59 3.15
C THR A 54 -5.48 -0.48 3.51
N LEU A 55 -5.06 0.78 3.46
CA LEU A 55 -5.97 1.91 3.70
C LEU A 55 -7.06 1.98 2.63
N GLY A 56 -6.68 1.85 1.35
CA GLY A 56 -7.61 1.83 0.22
C GLY A 56 -8.62 0.68 0.30
N GLU A 57 -8.15 -0.52 0.65
CA GLU A 57 -9.01 -1.70 0.88
C GLU A 57 -10.01 -1.44 2.01
N SER A 58 -9.53 -0.95 3.16
CA SER A 58 -10.40 -0.62 4.30
C SER A 58 -11.44 0.45 3.94
N CYS A 59 -11.04 1.48 3.20
CA CYS A 59 -11.97 2.51 2.74
C CYS A 59 -13.00 1.96 1.75
N ALA A 60 -12.59 1.06 0.86
CA ALA A 60 -13.49 0.41 -0.10
C ALA A 60 -14.50 -0.51 0.60
N ASP A 61 -14.08 -1.21 1.66
CA ASP A 61 -14.98 -2.02 2.50
C ASP A 61 -16.02 -1.15 3.20
N VAL A 62 -15.58 -0.07 3.87
CA VAL A 62 -16.49 0.88 4.52
C VAL A 62 -17.43 1.54 3.51
N ALA A 63 -16.94 1.90 2.33
CA ALA A 63 -17.78 2.50 1.28
C ALA A 63 -18.88 1.55 0.82
N ARG A 64 -18.57 0.25 0.68
CA ARG A 64 -19.55 -0.79 0.31
C ARG A 64 -20.59 -1.03 1.39
N GLU A 65 -20.21 -0.97 2.67
CA GLU A 65 -21.11 -1.27 3.79
C GLU A 65 -21.93 -0.06 4.27
N ARG A 66 -21.31 1.13 4.31
CA ARG A 66 -21.83 2.31 5.01
C ARG A 66 -21.90 3.56 4.13
N GLY A 67 -21.48 3.45 2.87
CA GLY A 67 -21.48 4.54 1.89
C GLY A 67 -20.23 5.42 1.91
N LEU A 68 -20.14 6.31 0.93
CA LEU A 68 -18.95 7.12 0.65
C LEU A 68 -18.56 8.06 1.81
N GLN A 69 -19.55 8.63 2.49
CA GLN A 69 -19.30 9.55 3.61
C GLN A 69 -18.56 8.86 4.77
N ALA A 70 -19.01 7.68 5.18
CA ALA A 70 -18.36 6.90 6.22
C ALA A 70 -16.94 6.48 5.83
N ALA A 71 -16.70 6.21 4.54
CA ALA A 71 -15.36 5.89 4.05
C ALA A 71 -14.41 7.10 4.11
N LEU A 72 -14.91 8.30 3.81
CA LEU A 72 -14.11 9.53 3.92
C LEU A 72 -13.75 9.84 5.38
N GLU A 73 -14.70 9.67 6.31
CA GLU A 73 -14.46 9.82 7.75
C GLU A 73 -13.46 8.78 8.27
N ALA A 74 -13.56 7.52 7.81
CA ALA A 74 -12.60 6.47 8.14
C ALA A 74 -11.19 6.77 7.58
N ALA A 75 -11.11 7.30 6.36
CA ALA A 75 -9.85 7.72 5.75
C ALA A 75 -9.20 8.86 6.55
N ASP A 76 -9.98 9.89 6.90
CA ASP A 76 -9.51 11.01 7.72
C ASP A 76 -9.00 10.52 9.08
N ALA A 77 -9.78 9.69 9.78
CA ALA A 77 -9.38 9.11 11.06
C ALA A 77 -8.10 8.27 10.95
N ALA A 78 -7.95 7.47 9.90
CA ALA A 78 -6.77 6.64 9.68
C ALA A 78 -5.52 7.50 9.38
N LEU A 79 -5.66 8.57 8.62
CA LEU A 79 -4.58 9.52 8.32
C LEU A 79 -4.22 10.36 9.55
N ALA A 80 -5.21 10.79 10.34
CA ALA A 80 -5.02 11.53 11.58
C ALA A 80 -4.39 10.67 12.70
N GLY A 81 -4.72 9.38 12.77
CA GLY A 81 -4.15 8.42 13.72
C GLY A 81 -2.75 7.92 13.35
N GLY A 82 -2.37 7.98 12.06
CA GLY A 82 -1.12 7.45 11.53
C GLY A 82 0.12 8.27 11.88
N ALA A 83 0.64 8.14 13.11
CA ALA A 83 1.95 8.68 13.49
C ALA A 83 3.08 8.24 12.54
N ALA A 84 2.96 7.04 11.94
CA ALA A 84 3.93 6.50 10.97
C ALA A 84 3.94 7.24 9.62
N LEU A 85 2.82 7.81 9.16
CA LEU A 85 2.79 8.62 7.93
C LEU A 85 3.31 10.04 8.20
N ARG A 86 3.03 10.60 9.38
CA ARG A 86 3.60 11.88 9.81
C ARG A 86 5.13 11.85 9.90
N THR A 87 5.71 10.77 10.42
CA THR A 87 7.17 10.66 10.55
C THR A 87 7.87 10.40 9.21
N VAL A 88 7.21 9.73 8.26
CA VAL A 88 7.76 9.51 6.91
C VAL A 88 7.67 10.79 6.06
N GLY A 89 6.60 11.59 6.20
CA GLY A 89 6.41 12.83 5.43
C GLY A 89 7.39 13.97 5.73
N VAL A 90 8.06 13.97 6.89
CA VAL A 90 8.99 15.06 7.29
C VAL A 90 10.43 14.81 6.82
N ASP A 91 10.80 13.57 6.50
CA ASP A 91 12.20 13.17 6.25
C ASP A 91 12.47 12.53 4.87
N VAL A 92 11.44 12.30 4.06
CA VAL A 92 11.62 11.81 2.67
C VAL A 92 11.73 13.00 1.72
N ALA A 93 12.96 13.37 1.35
CA ALA A 93 13.18 14.16 0.14
C ALA A 93 12.68 13.34 -1.08
N PRO A 94 12.03 13.97 -2.08
CA PRO A 94 11.52 13.26 -3.24
C PRO A 94 12.68 12.62 -4.01
N GLY A 95 12.84 11.30 -3.90
CA GLY A 95 13.75 10.53 -4.73
C GLY A 95 13.18 10.33 -6.16
N PRO A 96 14.01 10.00 -7.14
CA PRO A 96 13.61 9.93 -8.56
C PRO A 96 12.68 8.76 -8.94
N SER A 97 12.05 8.08 -7.98
CA SER A 97 11.16 6.94 -8.27
C SER A 97 9.68 7.34 -8.48
N ALA A 98 9.40 8.62 -8.70
CA ALA A 98 8.09 9.11 -9.16
C ALA A 98 7.87 8.89 -10.67
N ALA A 99 8.42 7.80 -11.22
CA ALA A 99 8.09 7.35 -12.56
C ALA A 99 6.78 6.55 -12.50
N THR A 100 5.68 7.27 -12.68
CA THR A 100 4.46 6.76 -13.30
C THR A 100 3.57 5.86 -12.43
N VAL A 101 2.86 6.47 -11.47
CA VAL A 101 1.47 6.04 -11.20
C VAL A 101 0.62 6.47 -12.39
N ARG A 102 0.69 5.71 -13.48
CA ARG A 102 -0.34 5.78 -14.52
C ARG A 102 -1.48 4.91 -14.05
N SER A 103 -2.48 5.58 -13.50
CA SER A 103 -3.81 5.03 -13.28
C SER A 103 -4.25 4.26 -14.54
N PRO A 104 -4.64 2.98 -14.48
CA PRO A 104 -5.41 2.41 -15.55
C PRO A 104 -6.78 3.08 -15.50
N ALA A 105 -7.02 3.95 -16.49
CA ALA A 105 -8.35 4.48 -16.77
C ALA A 105 -9.37 3.34 -16.86
N PRO A 106 -10.62 3.54 -16.42
CA PRO A 106 -11.64 2.50 -16.49
C PRO A 106 -11.95 2.22 -17.97
N ALA A 107 -11.64 1.00 -18.41
CA ALA A 107 -12.09 0.52 -19.71
C ALA A 107 -13.63 0.36 -19.66
N ALA A 108 -14.33 1.32 -20.23
CA ALA A 108 -15.73 1.19 -20.59
C ALA A 108 -15.92 0.06 -21.63
N SER A 109 -16.83 -0.85 -21.29
CA SER A 109 -17.75 -1.64 -22.15
C SER A 109 -17.32 -2.14 -23.53
N ALA A 110 -17.34 -3.47 -23.69
CA ALA A 110 -17.91 -4.18 -24.85
C ALA A 110 -18.18 -5.64 -24.40
N ALA A 111 -19.43 -6.06 -24.21
CA ALA A 111 -20.33 -6.61 -25.23
C ALA A 111 -19.92 -8.01 -25.74
N ALA A 112 -20.91 -8.93 -25.67
CA ALA A 112 -21.03 -10.22 -26.35
C ALA A 112 -20.32 -11.45 -25.75
N ALA A 113 -21.09 -12.31 -25.06
CA ALA A 113 -21.46 -13.64 -25.59
C ALA A 113 -22.28 -14.45 -24.56
N ALA A 114 -23.61 -14.39 -24.67
CA ALA A 114 -24.48 -15.47 -24.20
C ALA A 114 -25.46 -15.78 -25.33
N SER A 115 -25.02 -16.62 -26.27
CA SER A 115 -25.91 -17.22 -27.27
C SER A 115 -26.67 -18.38 -26.64
N SER A 116 -27.90 -18.10 -26.25
CA SER A 116 -28.98 -19.09 -26.23
C SER A 116 -29.32 -19.51 -27.66
N ALA A 117 -29.23 -20.80 -27.98
CA ALA A 117 -29.91 -21.38 -29.13
C ALA A 117 -30.18 -22.87 -28.88
N ALA A 118 -31.12 -23.13 -27.99
CA ALA A 118 -31.93 -24.35 -28.04
C ALA A 118 -33.06 -24.18 -29.07
N CYS A 119 -33.47 -25.31 -29.66
CA CYS A 119 -34.66 -25.55 -30.51
C CYS A 119 -34.62 -25.18 -32.01
N ARG A 120 -34.40 -26.22 -32.84
CA ARG A 120 -35.21 -26.49 -34.07
C ARG A 120 -36.70 -26.62 -33.67
N PRO A 121 -37.69 -26.21 -34.48
CA PRO A 121 -38.15 -27.07 -35.59
C PRO A 121 -38.79 -26.36 -36.82
N ARG A 122 -38.75 -27.04 -37.98
CA ARG A 122 -39.93 -27.40 -38.78
C ARG A 122 -39.57 -28.45 -39.82
#